data_AF-A0A952CIS3-F1
#
_entry.id   AF-A0A952CIS3-F1
#
_cell.length_a   1.000
_cell.length_b   1.000
_cell.length_c   1.000
_cell.angle_alpha   90.00
_cell.angle_beta   90.00
_cell.angle_gamma   90.00
#
_symmetry.space_group_name_H-M   'P 1'
#
loop_
_entity.id
_entity.type
_entity.pdbx_description
1 polymer ?
#
loop_
_entity_poly.entity_id
_entity_poly.type
_entity_poly.pdbx_seq_one_letter_code
_entity_poly.pdbx_strand_id
1 'polypeptide(L)'
;MNLANLTHGDPPLLTRLETDIVLLCDVIFALVKPQADQLGVSDEEFGKAMGGDAIMAAHDAFWEELNGFFRQLRRTDTARAIEKQAALVKATVAAIEQRVETLDVENVIAKALGSSAGSSRESPASIPDR
;
A
#
# COMPACT_ATOMS: atom_id res chain seq x y z
N MET A 1 -11.65 4.64 -15.67
CA MET A 1 -10.39 3.89 -15.50
C MET A 1 -10.24 2.93 -16.67
N ASN A 2 -9.07 2.82 -17.29
CA ASN A 2 -8.85 1.89 -18.40
C ASN A 2 -7.89 0.76 -17.96
N LEU A 3 -8.46 -0.41 -17.62
CA LEU A 3 -7.70 -1.59 -17.22
C LEU A 3 -6.78 -2.12 -18.34
N ALA A 4 -6.99 -1.73 -19.61
CA ALA A 4 -6.11 -2.13 -20.71
C ALA A 4 -4.74 -1.42 -20.72
N ASN A 5 -4.56 -0.36 -19.92
CA ASN A 5 -3.35 0.45 -19.88
C ASN A 5 -2.79 0.55 -18.45
N LEU A 6 -2.41 -0.59 -17.88
CA LEU A 6 -1.94 -0.71 -16.50
C LEU A 6 -0.68 0.12 -16.18
N THR A 7 0.18 0.34 -17.17
CA THR A 7 1.46 1.04 -16.99
C THR A 7 1.37 2.56 -17.14
N HIS A 8 0.17 3.09 -17.41
CA HIS A 8 -0.03 4.52 -17.66
C HIS A 8 -0.55 5.24 -16.40
N GLY A 9 -0.27 6.55 -16.32
CA GLY A 9 -0.62 7.41 -15.18
C GLY A 9 0.58 7.68 -14.27
N ASP A 10 0.40 8.62 -13.34
CA ASP A 10 1.37 8.94 -12.29
C ASP A 10 0.65 9.02 -10.92
N PRO A 11 0.82 8.02 -10.03
CA PRO A 11 1.52 6.76 -10.27
C PRO A 11 0.77 5.84 -11.27
N PRO A 12 1.46 4.89 -11.93
CA PRO A 12 0.83 3.95 -12.85
C PRO A 12 -0.36 3.22 -12.22
N LEU A 13 -1.38 2.90 -13.01
CA LEU A 13 -2.57 2.19 -12.51
C LEU A 13 -2.20 0.87 -11.80
N LEU A 14 -1.20 0.15 -12.32
CA LEU A 14 -0.64 -1.05 -11.70
C LEU A 14 -0.17 -0.80 -10.25
N THR A 15 0.50 0.32 -10.02
CA THR A 15 0.96 0.74 -8.69
C THR A 15 -0.22 1.15 -7.81
N ARG A 16 -1.19 1.86 -8.38
CA ARG A 16 -2.38 2.28 -7.63
C ARG A 16 -3.18 1.09 -7.13
N LEU A 17 -3.39 0.07 -7.97
CA LEU A 17 -4.10 -1.16 -7.58
C LEU A 17 -3.42 -1.90 -6.41
N GLU A 18 -2.11 -1.73 -6.26
CA GLU A 18 -1.35 -2.32 -5.15
C GLU A 18 -1.45 -1.49 -3.86
N THR A 19 -1.41 -0.16 -3.97
CA THR A 19 -1.29 0.73 -2.81
C THR A 19 -2.62 1.30 -2.32
N ASP A 20 -3.64 1.30 -3.17
CA ASP A 20 -4.96 1.88 -2.90
C ASP A 20 -5.98 0.73 -2.75
N ILE A 21 -6.17 0.30 -1.51
CA ILE A 21 -7.06 -0.83 -1.18
C ILE A 21 -8.53 -0.55 -1.50
N VAL A 22 -8.94 0.72 -1.46
CA VAL A 22 -10.30 1.13 -1.80
C VAL A 22 -10.49 0.98 -3.30
N LEU A 23 -9.54 1.48 -4.09
CA LEU A 23 -9.55 1.27 -5.54
C LEU A 23 -9.56 -0.23 -5.89
N LEU A 24 -8.75 -1.05 -5.23
CA LEU A 24 -8.76 -2.50 -5.48
C LEU A 24 -10.14 -3.10 -5.19
N CYS A 25 -10.75 -2.74 -4.05
CA CYS A 25 -12.08 -3.19 -3.69
C CYS A 25 -13.14 -2.78 -4.71
N ASP A 26 -13.14 -1.51 -5.15
CA ASP A 26 -14.07 -0.99 -6.16
C ASP A 26 -13.94 -1.74 -7.49
N VAL A 27 -12.70 -2.07 -7.89
CA VAL A 27 -12.43 -2.80 -9.13
C VAL A 27 -12.91 -4.24 -9.04
N ILE A 28 -12.64 -4.91 -7.93
CA ILE A 28 -13.12 -6.27 -7.71
C ILE A 28 -14.65 -6.29 -7.68
N PHE A 29 -15.28 -5.33 -6.98
CA PHE A 29 -16.73 -5.20 -6.96
C PHE A 29 -17.30 -5.00 -8.37
N ALA A 30 -16.68 -4.14 -9.18
CA ALA A 30 -17.09 -3.94 -10.56
C ALA A 30 -16.98 -5.21 -11.42
N LEU A 31 -15.99 -6.07 -11.18
CA LEU A 31 -15.83 -7.36 -11.87
C LEU A 31 -16.91 -8.37 -11.48
N VAL A 32 -17.30 -8.40 -10.20
CA VAL A 32 -18.30 -9.33 -9.67
C VAL A 32 -19.71 -8.73 -9.60
N LYS A 33 -19.90 -7.52 -10.11
CA LYS A 33 -21.16 -6.79 -10.02
C LYS A 33 -22.36 -7.57 -10.55
N PRO A 34 -22.29 -8.27 -11.70
CA PRO A 34 -23.40 -9.09 -12.16
C PRO A 34 -23.82 -10.17 -11.16
N GLN A 35 -22.86 -10.78 -10.45
CA GLN A 35 -23.11 -11.78 -9.42
C GLN A 35 -23.64 -11.14 -8.13
N ALA A 36 -23.06 -9.99 -7.73
CA ALA A 36 -23.52 -9.23 -6.57
C ALA A 36 -24.99 -8.78 -6.74
N ASP A 37 -25.33 -8.26 -7.92
CA ASP A 37 -26.68 -7.82 -8.26
C ASP A 37 -27.68 -9.01 -8.22
N GLN A 38 -27.29 -10.20 -8.68
CA GLN A 38 -28.11 -11.42 -8.60
C GLN A 38 -28.35 -11.88 -7.15
N LEU A 39 -27.37 -11.68 -6.28
CA LEU A 39 -27.42 -12.04 -4.86
C LEU A 39 -28.04 -10.94 -3.99
N GLY A 40 -28.36 -9.78 -4.58
CA GLY A 40 -28.87 -8.62 -3.86
C GLY A 40 -27.86 -7.99 -2.90
N VAL A 41 -26.55 -8.16 -3.17
CA VAL A 41 -25.46 -7.61 -2.36
C VAL A 41 -25.15 -6.19 -2.81
N SER A 42 -25.31 -5.23 -1.90
CA SER A 42 -24.94 -3.84 -2.11
C SER A 42 -23.42 -3.63 -2.08
N ASP A 43 -22.97 -2.48 -2.59
CA ASP A 43 -21.56 -2.07 -2.54
C ASP A 43 -21.07 -1.94 -1.09
N GLU A 44 -21.89 -1.37 -0.21
CA GLU A 44 -21.55 -1.24 1.21
C GLU A 44 -21.47 -2.60 1.92
N GLU A 45 -22.32 -3.56 1.56
CA GLU A 45 -22.25 -4.92 2.11
C GLU A 45 -21.03 -5.68 1.59
N PHE A 46 -20.71 -5.51 0.30
CA PHE A 46 -19.51 -6.08 -0.28
C PHE A 46 -18.25 -5.53 0.39
N GLY A 47 -18.14 -4.20 0.51
CA GLY A 47 -17.01 -3.54 1.17
C GLY A 47 -16.84 -3.97 2.63
N LYS A 48 -17.94 -4.16 3.37
CA LYS A 48 -17.90 -4.72 4.74
C LYS A 48 -17.39 -6.15 4.80
N ALA A 49 -17.69 -6.96 3.78
CA ALA A 49 -17.24 -8.34 3.68
C ALA A 49 -15.75 -8.45 3.30
N MET A 50 -15.16 -7.40 2.73
CA MET A 50 -13.76 -7.34 2.28
C MET A 50 -12.76 -7.05 3.43
N GLY A 51 -13.02 -7.57 4.63
CA GLY A 51 -12.12 -7.48 5.77
C GLY A 51 -11.23 -8.71 5.94
N GLY A 52 -10.01 -8.52 6.44
CA GLY A 52 -9.12 -9.61 6.86
C GLY A 52 -8.70 -10.53 5.69
N ASP A 53 -8.98 -11.83 5.82
CA ASP A 53 -8.54 -12.83 4.83
C ASP A 53 -9.29 -12.70 3.50
N ALA A 54 -10.51 -12.15 3.49
CA ALA A 54 -11.34 -12.04 2.30
C ALA A 54 -10.69 -11.13 1.24
N ILE A 55 -10.19 -9.97 1.65
CA ILE A 55 -9.50 -9.04 0.74
C ILE A 55 -8.17 -9.62 0.25
N MET A 56 -7.46 -10.38 1.08
CA MET A 56 -6.22 -11.05 0.65
C MET A 56 -6.49 -12.13 -0.41
N ALA A 57 -7.50 -12.97 -0.19
CA ALA A 57 -7.90 -13.98 -1.17
C ALA A 57 -8.38 -13.33 -2.48
N ALA A 58 -9.14 -12.24 -2.39
CA ALA A 58 -9.63 -11.51 -3.55
C ALA A 58 -8.49 -10.81 -4.31
N HIS A 59 -7.52 -10.26 -3.59
CA HIS A 59 -6.28 -9.69 -4.15
C HIS A 59 -5.51 -10.74 -4.97
N ASP A 60 -5.23 -11.91 -4.38
CA ASP A 60 -4.45 -12.95 -5.04
C ASP A 60 -5.15 -13.48 -6.29
N ALA A 61 -6.46 -13.75 -6.19
CA ALA A 61 -7.28 -14.19 -7.32
C ALA A 61 -7.33 -13.14 -8.44
N PHE A 62 -7.46 -11.85 -8.08
CA PHE A 62 -7.46 -10.76 -9.04
C PHE A 62 -6.13 -10.67 -9.79
N TRP A 63 -5.00 -10.72 -9.09
CA TRP A 63 -3.68 -10.61 -9.72
C TRP A 63 -3.31 -11.80 -10.59
N GLU A 64 -3.69 -13.01 -10.16
CA GLU A 64 -3.53 -14.22 -10.97
C GLU A 64 -4.30 -14.11 -12.28
N GLU A 65 -5.59 -13.76 -12.21
CA GLU A 65 -6.44 -13.63 -13.40
C GLU A 65 -5.99 -12.46 -14.28
N LEU A 66 -5.58 -11.33 -13.69
CA LEU A 66 -5.08 -10.19 -14.45
C LEU A 66 -3.84 -10.55 -15.27
N ASN A 67 -2.88 -11.29 -14.68
CA ASN A 67 -1.73 -11.80 -15.42
C ASN A 67 -2.16 -12.79 -16.51
N GLY A 68 -3.04 -13.73 -16.16
CA GLY A 68 -3.61 -14.72 -17.09
C GLY A 68 -4.26 -14.07 -18.32
N PHE A 69 -5.09 -13.05 -18.11
CA PHE A 69 -5.77 -12.28 -19.14
C PHE A 69 -4.79 -11.65 -20.14
N PHE A 70 -3.77 -10.91 -19.66
CA PHE A 70 -2.81 -10.28 -20.56
C PHE A 70 -1.91 -11.30 -21.29
N ARG A 71 -1.62 -12.45 -20.67
CA ARG A 71 -0.94 -13.57 -21.33
C ARG A 71 -1.77 -14.17 -22.46
N GLN A 72 -3.07 -14.37 -22.24
CA GLN A 72 -4.01 -14.85 -23.26
C GLN A 72 -4.10 -13.88 -24.44
N LEU A 73 -4.14 -12.57 -24.17
CA LEU A 73 -4.10 -11.51 -25.18
C LEU A 73 -2.74 -11.33 -25.89
N ARG A 74 -1.74 -12.16 -25.60
CA ARG A 74 -0.36 -12.05 -26.14
C ARG A 74 0.34 -10.73 -25.81
N ARG A 75 -0.17 -9.96 -24.84
CA ARG A 75 0.44 -8.73 -24.30
C ARG A 75 1.45 -9.08 -23.22
N THR A 76 2.50 -9.79 -23.64
CA THR A 76 3.52 -10.37 -22.74
C THR A 76 4.36 -9.32 -22.01
N ASP A 77 4.45 -8.11 -22.56
CA ASP A 77 5.04 -6.93 -21.92
C ASP A 77 4.26 -6.51 -20.67
N THR A 78 2.92 -6.46 -20.77
CA THR A 78 2.03 -6.08 -19.66
C THR A 78 2.01 -7.17 -18.60
N ALA A 79 1.97 -8.45 -19.00
CA ALA A 79 2.09 -9.59 -18.09
C ALA A 79 3.42 -9.55 -17.30
N ARG A 80 4.53 -9.25 -17.97
CA ARG A 80 5.83 -9.08 -17.30
C ARG A 80 5.85 -7.90 -16.34
N ALA A 81 5.17 -6.80 -16.65
CA ALA A 81 5.06 -5.66 -15.75
C ALA A 81 4.33 -6.06 -14.45
N ILE A 82 3.22 -6.81 -14.56
CA ILE A 82 2.48 -7.35 -13.41
C ILE A 82 3.39 -8.24 -12.55
N GLU A 83 4.13 -9.17 -13.16
CA GLU A 83 5.04 -10.07 -12.43
C GLU A 83 6.18 -9.31 -11.72
N LYS A 84 6.69 -8.25 -12.36
CA LYS A 84 7.72 -7.40 -11.75
C LYS A 84 7.18 -6.56 -10.60
N GLN A 85 5.95 -6.08 -10.69
CA GLN A 85 5.28 -5.38 -9.60
C GLN A 85 5.14 -6.29 -8.37
N ALA A 86 4.61 -7.50 -8.55
CA ALA A 86 4.46 -8.47 -7.46
C ALA A 86 5.80 -8.82 -6.81
N ALA A 87 6.86 -9.01 -7.62
CA ALA A 87 8.20 -9.24 -7.10
C ALA A 87 8.77 -8.04 -6.33
N LEU A 88 8.52 -6.81 -6.79
CA LEU A 88 8.94 -5.58 -6.13
C LEU A 88 8.26 -5.42 -4.77
N VAL A 89 6.95 -5.66 -4.70
CA VAL A 89 6.18 -5.59 -3.45
C VAL A 89 6.74 -6.57 -2.44
N LYS A 90 6.88 -7.84 -2.84
CA LYS A 90 7.45 -8.89 -1.99
C LYS A 90 8.84 -8.53 -1.46
N ALA A 91 9.71 -8.02 -2.33
CA ALA A 91 11.06 -7.61 -1.92
C ALA A 91 11.04 -6.41 -0.98
N THR A 92 10.14 -5.45 -1.20
CA THR A 92 10.02 -4.24 -0.38
C THR A 92 9.49 -4.58 1.02
N VAL A 93 8.46 -5.44 1.12
CA VAL A 93 7.94 -5.93 2.39
C VAL A 93 9.03 -6.65 3.18
N ALA A 94 9.73 -7.60 2.56
CA ALA A 94 10.82 -8.33 3.23
C ALA A 94 11.95 -7.39 3.73
N ALA A 95 12.30 -6.37 2.93
CA ALA A 95 13.31 -5.39 3.33
C ALA A 95 12.83 -4.51 4.51
N ILE A 96 11.54 -4.12 4.52
CA ILE A 96 10.95 -3.35 5.63
C ILE A 96 10.87 -4.22 6.89
N GLU A 97 10.44 -5.47 6.80
CA GLU A 97 10.40 -6.41 7.93
C GLU A 97 11.78 -6.56 8.57
N GLN A 98 12.82 -6.80 7.76
CA GLN A 98 14.21 -6.89 8.24
C GLN A 98 14.68 -5.57 8.89
N ARG A 99 14.27 -4.42 8.34
CA ARG A 99 14.59 -3.10 8.89
C ARG A 99 13.92 -2.88 10.25
N VAL A 100 12.68 -3.34 10.40
CA VAL A 100 11.91 -3.26 11.67
C VAL A 100 12.53 -4.17 12.72
N GLU A 101 12.91 -5.39 12.36
CA GLU A 101 13.54 -6.35 13.29
C GLU A 101 14.90 -5.85 13.81
N THR A 102 15.66 -5.14 12.97
CA THR A 102 16.97 -4.59 13.33
C THR A 102 16.89 -3.21 13.99
N LEU A 103 15.69 -2.65 14.20
CA LEU A 103 15.52 -1.32 14.77
C LEU A 103 15.69 -1.37 16.30
N ASP A 104 16.80 -0.81 16.79
CA ASP A 104 17.02 -0.60 18.23
C ASP A 104 16.19 0.60 18.71
N VAL A 105 14.96 0.31 19.12
CA VAL A 105 13.97 1.30 19.57
C VAL A 105 14.48 2.07 20.80
N GLU A 106 15.21 1.42 21.71
CA GLU A 106 15.72 2.04 22.92
C GLU A 106 16.76 3.13 22.60
N ASN A 107 17.68 2.85 21.68
CA ASN A 107 18.68 3.82 21.24
C ASN A 107 18.05 4.99 20.46
N VAL A 108 17.01 4.73 19.66
CA VAL A 108 16.25 5.79 18.95
C VAL A 108 15.57 6.73 19.95
N ILE A 109 14.91 6.19 20.98
CA ILE A 109 14.27 6.98 22.04
C ILE A 109 15.33 7.76 22.83
N ALA A 110 16.44 7.12 23.21
CA ALA A 110 17.52 7.76 23.95
C ALA A 110 18.12 8.96 23.20
N LYS A 111 18.32 8.85 21.88
CA LYS A 111 18.78 9.96 21.02
C LYS A 111 17.74 11.08 20.91
N ALA A 112 16.47 10.74 20.76
CA ALA A 112 15.39 11.72 20.64
C ALA A 112 15.20 12.53 21.94
N LEU A 113 15.22 11.86 23.10
CA LEU A 113 15.07 12.51 24.41
C LEU A 113 16.37 13.20 24.88
N GLY A 114 17.54 12.62 24.62
CA GLY A 114 18.83 13.22 24.96
C GLY A 114 19.14 14.52 24.22
N SER A 115 18.60 14.68 22.99
CA SER A 115 18.72 15.92 22.21
C SER A 115 17.84 17.05 22.75
N SER A 116 16.83 16.75 23.57
CA SER A 116 15.91 17.74 24.15
C SER A 116 16.44 18.40 25.44
N ALA A 117 17.50 17.88 26.06
CA ALA A 117 18.01 18.38 27.33
C ALA A 117 19.07 19.51 27.20
N GLY A 118 19.45 19.87 25.98
CA GLY A 118 20.58 20.79 25.72
C GLY A 118 20.24 22.26 25.46
N SER A 119 18.96 22.68 25.46
CA SER A 119 18.58 24.07 25.09
C SER A 119 18.15 24.96 26.25
N SER A 120 18.41 24.60 27.50
CA SER A 120 18.27 25.54 28.61
C SER A 120 19.43 26.53 28.60
N ARG A 121 19.26 27.58 27.78
CA ARG A 121 20.09 28.80 27.81
C ARG A 121 20.17 29.31 29.25
N GLU A 122 21.35 29.19 29.86
CA GLU A 122 21.72 29.97 31.04
C GLU A 122 21.50 31.44 30.73
N SER A 123 20.61 32.10 31.48
CA SER A 123 20.55 33.55 31.56
C SER A 123 20.99 33.98 32.96
N PRO A 124 22.21 34.51 33.11
CA PRO A 124 22.54 35.45 34.18
C PRO A 124 23.09 36.75 33.54
N ALA A 125 22.86 37.96 34.03
CA ALA A 125 22.18 38.44 35.21
C ALA A 125 21.81 39.92 35.00
N SER A 126 20.84 40.36 35.77
CA SER A 126 20.38 41.74 35.93
C SER A 126 21.38 42.64 36.70
N ILE A 127 21.50 43.92 36.26
CA ILE A 127 21.60 45.20 37.04
C ILE A 127 23.01 45.62 37.57
N PRO A 128 23.39 46.93 37.79
CA PRO A 128 22.59 48.19 37.84
C PRO A 128 23.08 49.43 37.06
N ASP A 129 22.15 50.38 37.03
CA ASP A 129 22.20 51.82 36.73
C ASP A 129 23.07 52.62 37.73
N ARG A 130 23.84 53.61 37.24
CA ARG A 130 24.41 54.71 38.04
C ARG A 130 24.67 55.94 37.19
#